data_AF-A0A2V9TFM7-F1
#
_entry.id   AF-A0A2V9TFM7-F1
#
_cell.length_a   1.000
_cell.length_b   1.000
_cell.length_c   1.000
_cell.angle_alpha   90.00
_cell.angle_beta   90.00
_cell.angle_gamma   90.00
#
_symmetry.space_group_name_H-M   'P 1'
#
loop_
_entity.id
_entity.type
_entity.pdbx_description
1 polymer ?
#
loop_
_entity_poly.entity_id
_entity_poly.type
_entity_poly.pdbx_seq_one_letter_code
_entity_poly.pdbx_strand_id
1 'polypeptide(L)'
;AELSDEELPAVAKSLTRGVFISSPVFDGAREGEIKAMLKQSGLPESGKTNLYDGMTGDKFEQPVTVGYIYMLKLSHLVDDKIHARSIGPYSLITQQPLGGKAQFGGQRFGEMEGWALEAYGAAFILQELLTAKSDDVYGRTKIYEAIVKGEAAMEPGVPESFNVLIRELQSLCLDVELIKAGEKKPVAATVAAD
;
A
#
# COMPACT_ATOMS: atom_id res chain seq x y z
N ALA A 1 -23.28 36.62 33.81
CA ALA A 1 -22.85 36.18 35.16
C ALA A 1 -21.61 36.97 35.49
N GLU A 2 -21.65 37.83 36.51
CA GLU A 2 -20.46 38.56 36.95
C GLU A 2 -19.54 37.57 37.66
N LEU A 3 -18.30 37.47 37.17
CA LEU A 3 -17.24 36.69 37.82
C LEU A 3 -16.80 37.44 39.09
N SER A 4 -16.52 36.72 40.17
CA SER A 4 -15.94 37.32 41.37
C SER A 4 -14.50 37.81 41.12
N ASP A 5 -14.06 38.83 41.86
CA ASP A 5 -12.71 39.39 41.75
C ASP A 5 -11.59 38.36 42.02
N GLU A 6 -11.92 37.25 42.71
CA GLU A 6 -11.01 36.14 42.97
C GLU A 6 -10.93 35.13 41.81
N GLU A 7 -12.00 34.97 41.03
CA GLU A 7 -12.08 34.03 39.91
C GLU A 7 -11.53 34.62 38.60
N LEU A 8 -11.61 35.94 38.46
CA LEU A 8 -11.21 36.67 37.26
C LEU A 8 -9.73 36.47 36.86
N PRO A 9 -8.76 36.49 37.80
CA PRO A 9 -7.36 36.19 37.50
C PRO A 9 -7.16 34.74 37.04
N ALA A 10 -7.90 33.80 37.62
CA ALA A 10 -7.81 32.38 37.27
C ALA A 10 -8.29 32.12 35.84
N VAL A 11 -9.40 32.73 35.44
CA VAL A 11 -9.93 32.66 34.07
C VAL A 11 -9.02 33.40 33.08
N ALA A 12 -8.52 34.59 33.43
CA ALA A 12 -7.58 35.31 32.57
C ALA A 12 -6.31 34.47 32.29
N LYS A 13 -5.83 33.74 33.30
CA LYS A 13 -4.68 32.85 33.15
C LYS A 13 -4.96 31.68 32.20
N SER A 14 -6.17 31.11 32.21
CA SER A 14 -6.50 29.98 31.32
C SER A 14 -6.63 30.39 29.85
N LEU A 15 -7.02 31.64 29.58
CA LEU A 15 -7.22 32.19 28.23
C LEU A 15 -5.94 32.73 27.57
N THR A 16 -4.79 32.67 28.25
CA THR A 16 -3.49 33.14 27.73
C THR A 16 -3.08 32.49 26.40
N ARG A 17 -3.52 31.25 26.14
CA ARG A 17 -3.20 30.51 24.90
C ARG A 17 -4.15 30.82 23.74
N GLY A 18 -5.20 31.61 23.98
CA GLY A 18 -6.25 31.92 23.02
C GLY A 18 -7.63 31.82 23.65
N VAL A 19 -8.58 32.60 23.09
CA VAL A 19 -9.99 32.54 23.50
C VAL A 19 -10.68 31.38 22.79
N PHE A 20 -11.33 30.50 23.56
CA PHE A 20 -12.11 29.41 23.00
C PHE A 20 -13.43 29.92 22.43
N ILE A 21 -13.72 29.56 21.18
CA ILE A 21 -14.94 29.96 20.47
C ILE A 21 -15.73 28.70 20.15
N SER A 22 -17.06 28.76 20.35
CA SER A 22 -17.99 27.70 19.95
C SER A 22 -18.83 28.20 18.78
N SER A 23 -18.87 27.43 17.71
CA SER A 23 -19.74 27.68 16.54
C SER A 23 -20.63 26.45 16.35
N PRO A 24 -21.90 26.50 16.77
CA PRO A 24 -22.88 25.43 16.53
C PRO A 24 -23.01 25.09 15.05
N VAL A 25 -23.48 23.87 14.74
CA VAL A 25 -23.58 23.35 13.36
C VAL A 25 -24.55 24.16 12.50
N PHE A 26 -25.67 24.60 13.07
CA PHE A 26 -26.74 25.30 12.33
C PHE A 26 -26.88 26.79 12.66
N ASP A 27 -26.21 27.27 13.71
CA ASP A 27 -26.20 28.67 14.14
C ASP A 27 -24.76 29.10 14.42
N GLY A 28 -23.93 28.98 13.38
CA GLY A 28 -22.50 29.26 13.46
C GLY A 28 -22.16 30.74 13.30
N ALA A 29 -20.89 31.06 13.57
CA ALA A 29 -20.37 32.42 13.43
C ALA A 29 -20.50 32.91 11.98
N ARG A 30 -21.04 34.13 11.80
CA ARG A 30 -21.19 34.76 10.48
C ARG A 30 -19.91 35.49 10.08
N GLU A 31 -19.70 35.69 8.77
CA GLU A 31 -18.50 36.37 8.26
C GLU A 31 -18.29 37.78 8.87
N GLY A 32 -19.37 38.54 9.07
CA GLY A 32 -19.31 39.87 9.68
C GLY A 32 -18.81 39.83 11.13
N GLU A 33 -19.17 38.80 11.89
CA GLU A 33 -18.74 38.61 13.28
C GLU A 33 -17.26 38.22 13.34
N ILE A 34 -16.81 37.36 12.41
CA ILE A 34 -15.40 36.97 12.27
C ILE A 34 -14.54 38.20 11.94
N LYS A 35 -14.97 39.04 10.98
CA LYS A 35 -14.28 40.28 10.62
C LYS A 35 -14.22 41.28 11.78
N ALA A 36 -15.32 41.43 12.53
CA ALA A 36 -15.36 42.29 13.71
C ALA A 36 -14.36 41.82 14.78
N MET A 37 -14.26 40.51 15.02
CA MET A 37 -13.32 39.94 15.99
C MET A 37 -11.87 40.08 15.55
N LEU A 38 -11.57 39.88 14.26
CA LEU A 38 -10.24 40.14 13.69
C LEU A 38 -9.83 41.60 13.90
N LYS A 39 -10.75 42.54 13.62
CA LYS A 39 -10.52 43.98 13.82
C LYS A 39 -10.29 44.34 15.28
N GLN A 40 -11.08 43.78 16.21
CA GLN A 40 -10.90 43.99 17.66
C GLN A 40 -9.54 43.48 18.14
N SER A 41 -9.03 42.43 17.49
CA SER A 41 -7.71 41.84 17.79
C SER A 41 -6.55 42.54 17.10
N GLY A 42 -6.79 43.62 16.34
CA GLY A 42 -5.76 44.34 15.58
C GLY A 42 -5.23 43.57 14.36
N LEU A 43 -5.97 42.59 13.86
CA LEU A 43 -5.61 41.77 12.71
C LEU A 43 -6.33 42.25 11.42
N PRO A 44 -5.77 41.97 10.22
CA PRO A 44 -6.42 42.31 8.96
C PRO A 44 -7.78 41.63 8.81
N GLU A 45 -8.81 42.39 8.42
CA GLU A 45 -10.18 41.85 8.18
C GLU A 45 -10.21 40.78 7.07
N SER A 46 -9.19 40.72 6.22
CA SER A 46 -9.05 39.68 5.18
C SER A 46 -8.54 38.34 5.70
N GLY A 47 -8.02 38.27 6.94
CA GLY A 47 -7.32 37.11 7.48
C GLY A 47 -5.98 36.80 6.79
N LYS A 48 -5.51 37.70 5.92
CA LYS A 48 -4.26 37.54 5.18
C LYS A 48 -3.18 38.48 5.71
N THR A 49 -1.95 37.99 5.79
CA THR A 49 -0.78 38.77 6.19
C THR A 49 0.37 38.59 5.20
N ASN A 50 1.33 39.51 5.23
CA ASN A 50 2.56 39.40 4.46
C ASN A 50 3.46 38.37 5.15
N LEU A 51 3.84 37.32 4.45
CA LEU A 51 4.85 36.36 4.90
C LEU A 51 6.18 36.63 4.21
N TYR A 52 7.24 36.12 4.82
CA TYR A 52 8.61 36.14 4.30
C TYR A 52 9.11 34.71 4.17
N ASP A 53 9.86 34.43 3.11
CA ASP A 53 10.47 33.14 2.89
C ASP A 53 11.59 32.91 3.92
N GLY A 54 11.52 31.76 4.63
CA GLY A 54 12.50 31.39 5.65
C GLY A 54 13.87 30.98 5.10
N MET A 55 13.99 30.72 3.79
CA MET A 55 15.27 30.40 3.15
C MET A 55 15.99 31.64 2.62
N THR A 56 15.27 32.55 1.95
CA THR A 56 15.87 33.73 1.29
C THR A 56 15.74 35.02 2.09
N GLY A 57 14.70 35.14 2.93
CA GLY A 57 14.34 36.37 3.62
C GLY A 57 13.48 37.33 2.81
N ASP A 58 13.19 37.00 1.55
CA ASP A 58 12.38 37.83 0.67
C ASP A 58 10.89 37.76 1.02
N LYS A 59 10.17 38.84 0.74
CA LYS A 59 8.72 38.92 0.95
C LYS A 59 7.98 38.17 -0.15
N PHE A 60 6.96 37.38 0.20
CA PHE A 60 6.07 36.78 -0.80
C PHE A 60 5.29 37.87 -1.59
N GLU A 61 5.08 37.64 -2.89
CA GLU A 61 4.43 38.60 -3.79
C GLU A 61 2.99 38.93 -3.38
N GLN A 62 2.27 37.95 -2.81
CA GLN A 62 0.87 38.09 -2.40
C GLN A 62 0.70 37.80 -0.91
N PRO A 63 -0.26 38.46 -0.24
CA PRO A 63 -0.57 38.19 1.16
C PRO A 63 -1.22 36.81 1.30
N VAL A 64 -0.80 36.06 2.30
CA VAL A 64 -1.19 34.66 2.54
C VAL A 64 -2.13 34.59 3.73
N THR A 65 -3.15 33.73 3.63
CA THR A 65 -4.07 33.44 4.75
C THR A 65 -3.31 32.66 5.82
N VAL A 66 -3.26 33.19 7.03
CA VAL A 66 -2.61 32.55 8.17
C VAL A 66 -3.63 32.44 9.29
N GLY A 67 -3.69 31.28 9.93
CA GLY A 67 -4.62 31.05 11.02
C GLY A 67 -4.35 29.74 11.74
N TYR A 68 -5.16 29.50 12.77
CA TYR A 68 -5.12 28.28 13.54
C TYR A 68 -6.20 27.33 13.04
N ILE A 69 -5.79 26.17 12.56
CA ILE A 69 -6.67 25.06 12.21
C ILE A 69 -6.45 23.92 13.20
N TYR A 70 -7.54 23.32 13.67
CA TYR A 70 -7.47 22.14 14.51
C TYR A 70 -7.15 20.91 13.64
N MET A 71 -5.99 20.29 13.86
CA MET A 71 -5.54 19.13 13.09
C MET A 71 -5.61 17.86 13.93
N LEU A 72 -6.02 16.76 13.31
CA LEU A 72 -6.01 15.42 13.89
C LEU A 72 -4.97 14.56 13.19
N LYS A 73 -4.19 13.81 13.98
CA LYS A 73 -3.30 12.77 13.48
C LYS A 73 -4.07 11.45 13.40
N LEU A 74 -4.19 10.87 12.20
CA LEU A 74 -4.81 9.56 12.01
C LEU A 74 -3.89 8.44 12.51
N SER A 75 -4.48 7.29 12.83
CA SER A 75 -3.76 6.08 13.25
C SER A 75 -2.94 5.40 12.15
N HIS A 76 -3.04 5.85 10.90
CA HIS A 76 -2.33 5.28 9.76
C HIS A 76 -0.84 5.68 9.73
N LEU A 77 -0.06 5.09 10.62
CA LEU A 77 1.38 5.31 10.71
C LEU A 77 2.14 4.56 9.61
N VAL A 78 3.24 5.15 9.14
CA VAL A 78 4.10 4.54 8.11
C VAL A 78 4.82 3.30 8.63
N ASP A 79 5.21 3.31 9.91
CA ASP A 79 5.91 2.19 10.57
C ASP A 79 5.09 0.89 10.51
N ASP A 80 3.77 1.00 10.59
CA ASP A 80 2.86 -0.15 10.48
C ASP A 80 2.74 -0.67 9.05
N LYS A 81 3.03 0.17 8.04
CA LYS A 81 2.88 -0.14 6.61
C LYS A 81 4.14 -0.70 5.97
N ILE A 82 5.33 -0.38 6.49
CA ILE A 82 6.58 -0.90 5.94
C ILE A 82 6.64 -2.42 6.19
N HIS A 83 6.89 -3.17 5.12
CA HIS A 83 7.06 -4.62 5.12
C HIS A 83 7.99 -5.02 3.98
N ALA A 84 8.97 -5.87 4.27
CA ALA A 84 9.90 -6.41 3.29
C ALA A 84 10.16 -7.89 3.59
N ARG A 85 10.35 -8.68 2.53
CA ARG A 85 10.59 -10.12 2.61
C ARG A 85 11.64 -10.53 1.59
N SER A 86 12.58 -11.35 2.01
CA SER A 86 13.47 -12.11 1.12
C SER A 86 12.98 -13.56 0.97
N ILE A 87 13.00 -14.33 2.06
CA ILE A 87 12.49 -15.71 2.15
C ILE A 87 11.56 -15.80 3.36
N GLY A 88 10.60 -16.72 3.33
CA GLY A 88 9.63 -16.91 4.40
C GLY A 88 8.84 -18.21 4.23
N PRO A 89 7.77 -18.41 5.01
CA PRO A 89 6.93 -19.59 4.91
C PRO A 89 6.16 -19.64 3.57
N TYR A 90 5.83 -20.87 3.17
CA TYR A 90 5.09 -21.19 1.94
C TYR A 90 3.85 -22.02 2.27
N SER A 91 2.84 -21.92 1.40
CA SER A 91 1.62 -22.73 1.46
C SER A 91 1.95 -24.21 1.24
N LEU A 92 1.27 -25.11 1.97
CA LEU A 92 1.45 -26.55 1.81
C LEU A 92 0.93 -27.05 0.45
N ILE A 93 -0.15 -26.45 -0.05
CA ILE A 93 -0.84 -26.92 -1.27
C ILE A 93 -0.16 -26.36 -2.51
N THR A 94 -0.14 -25.03 -2.64
CA THR A 94 0.34 -24.36 -3.86
C THR A 94 1.84 -24.06 -3.85
N GLN A 95 2.53 -24.31 -2.74
CA GLN A 95 3.95 -23.95 -2.54
C GLN A 95 4.27 -22.46 -2.74
N GLN A 96 3.26 -21.59 -2.81
CA GLN A 96 3.42 -20.15 -2.95
C GLN A 96 3.74 -19.46 -1.61
N PRO A 97 4.44 -18.31 -1.61
CA PRO A 97 4.63 -17.48 -0.44
C PRO A 97 3.31 -17.16 0.27
N LEU A 98 3.26 -17.26 1.60
CA LEU A 98 2.09 -16.83 2.37
C LEU A 98 1.80 -15.32 2.19
N GLY A 99 0.58 -14.89 2.50
CA GLY A 99 0.17 -13.49 2.41
C GLY A 99 0.19 -12.76 3.75
N GLY A 100 0.39 -11.44 3.71
CA GLY A 100 0.22 -10.55 4.87
C GLY A 100 1.46 -10.37 5.75
N LYS A 101 1.58 -9.18 6.35
CA LYS A 101 2.72 -8.77 7.20
C LYS A 101 2.96 -9.71 8.38
N ALA A 102 1.89 -10.20 9.02
CA ALA A 102 1.97 -11.05 10.20
C ALA A 102 2.60 -12.43 9.95
N GLN A 103 2.53 -12.95 8.72
CA GLN A 103 3.08 -14.25 8.35
C GLN A 103 4.39 -14.12 7.57
N PHE A 104 5.04 -12.95 7.63
CA PHE A 104 6.15 -12.60 6.75
C PHE A 104 5.82 -12.89 5.28
N GLY A 105 4.61 -12.49 4.86
CA GLY A 105 4.06 -12.81 3.56
C GLY A 105 4.73 -12.06 2.41
N GLY A 106 4.63 -12.62 1.20
CA GLY A 106 5.05 -11.95 -0.03
C GLY A 106 4.00 -10.95 -0.52
N GLN A 107 4.41 -10.06 -1.41
CA GLN A 107 3.47 -9.21 -2.15
C GLN A 107 2.79 -10.05 -3.24
N ARG A 108 1.49 -9.83 -3.45
CA ARG A 108 0.79 -10.41 -4.58
C ARG A 108 1.23 -9.70 -5.85
N PHE A 109 1.80 -10.47 -6.78
CA PHE A 109 1.98 -10.07 -8.17
C PHE A 109 0.77 -10.56 -8.95
N GLY A 110 -0.06 -9.63 -9.41
CA GLY A 110 -1.33 -9.93 -10.07
C GLY A 110 -1.23 -9.96 -11.59
N GLU A 111 -2.39 -10.18 -12.20
CA GLU A 111 -2.56 -10.23 -13.65
C GLU A 111 -2.19 -8.89 -14.31
N MET A 112 -2.59 -7.76 -13.69
CA MET A 112 -2.30 -6.43 -14.22
C MET A 112 -0.80 -6.11 -14.21
N GLU A 113 -0.07 -6.53 -13.18
CA GLU A 113 1.38 -6.37 -13.14
C GLU A 113 2.08 -7.31 -14.14
N GLY A 114 1.52 -8.50 -14.38
CA GLY A 114 1.97 -9.41 -15.44
C GLY A 114 1.87 -8.76 -16.83
N TRP A 115 0.71 -8.20 -17.17
CA TRP A 115 0.51 -7.47 -18.44
C TRP A 115 1.51 -6.33 -18.61
N ALA A 116 1.86 -5.63 -17.51
CA ALA A 116 2.85 -4.57 -17.57
C ALA A 116 4.21 -5.11 -18.04
N LEU A 117 4.69 -6.23 -17.49
CA LEU A 117 5.95 -6.85 -17.90
C LEU A 117 5.91 -7.43 -19.32
N GLU A 118 4.77 -8.01 -19.70
CA GLU A 118 4.54 -8.52 -21.05
C GLU A 118 4.61 -7.39 -22.09
N ALA A 119 4.02 -6.22 -21.80
CA ALA A 119 4.07 -5.06 -22.67
C ALA A 119 5.51 -4.54 -22.90
N TYR A 120 6.38 -4.65 -21.90
CA TYR A 120 7.80 -4.33 -22.03
C TYR A 120 8.62 -5.43 -22.72
N GLY A 121 8.05 -6.61 -22.96
CA GLY A 121 8.77 -7.77 -23.50
C GLY A 121 9.77 -8.38 -22.50
N ALA A 122 9.58 -8.16 -21.20
CA ALA A 122 10.51 -8.60 -20.15
C ALA A 122 10.32 -10.08 -19.77
N ALA A 123 10.45 -10.98 -20.76
CA ALA A 123 10.13 -12.40 -20.63
C ALA A 123 10.94 -13.12 -19.51
N PHE A 124 12.23 -12.83 -19.37
CA PHE A 124 13.07 -13.47 -18.34
C PHE A 124 12.69 -13.04 -16.93
N ILE A 125 12.34 -11.76 -16.72
CA ILE A 125 11.91 -11.24 -15.42
C ILE A 125 10.55 -11.84 -15.04
N LEU A 126 9.63 -11.89 -16.00
CA LEU A 126 8.32 -12.50 -15.80
C LEU A 126 8.45 -14.00 -15.46
N GLN A 127 9.31 -14.73 -16.18
CA GLN A 127 9.56 -16.14 -15.91
C GLN A 127 10.15 -16.36 -14.52
N GLU A 128 11.10 -15.53 -14.09
CA GLU A 128 11.68 -15.60 -12.75
C GLU A 128 10.63 -15.37 -11.65
N LEU A 129 9.75 -14.37 -11.84
CA LEU A 129 8.67 -14.04 -10.92
C LEU A 129 7.64 -15.18 -10.79
N LEU A 130 7.28 -15.80 -11.92
CA LEU A 130 6.27 -16.87 -11.96
C LEU A 130 6.78 -18.23 -11.49
N THR A 131 8.09 -18.49 -11.56
CA THR A 131 8.68 -19.80 -11.23
C THR A 131 9.50 -19.72 -9.94
N ALA A 132 10.78 -19.37 -10.06
CA ALA A 132 11.78 -19.37 -9.02
C ALA A 132 11.44 -18.51 -7.78
N LYS A 133 10.78 -17.37 -7.97
CA LYS A 133 10.39 -16.47 -6.88
C LYS A 133 9.00 -16.79 -6.30
N SER A 134 8.30 -17.78 -6.85
CA SER A 134 6.95 -18.17 -6.47
C SER A 134 6.95 -19.60 -5.91
N ASP A 135 6.68 -20.60 -6.75
CA ASP A 135 6.25 -21.95 -6.36
C ASP A 135 7.10 -23.09 -6.97
N ASP A 136 8.17 -22.77 -7.70
CA ASP A 136 9.17 -23.78 -8.08
C ASP A 136 10.05 -24.14 -6.88
N VAL A 137 9.70 -25.25 -6.21
CA VAL A 137 10.38 -25.74 -4.99
C VAL A 137 11.86 -26.02 -5.22
N TYR A 138 12.21 -26.54 -6.40
CA TYR A 138 13.59 -26.88 -6.74
C TYR A 138 14.35 -25.65 -7.23
N GLY A 139 13.74 -24.88 -8.14
CA GLY A 139 14.30 -23.66 -8.70
C GLY A 139 14.63 -22.61 -7.64
N ARG A 140 13.77 -22.40 -6.64
CA ARG A 140 14.01 -21.41 -5.56
C ARG A 140 15.26 -21.74 -4.72
N THR A 141 15.50 -23.03 -4.46
CA THR A 141 16.66 -23.48 -3.66
C THR A 141 17.94 -23.32 -4.46
N LYS A 142 17.93 -23.74 -5.73
CA LYS A 142 19.05 -23.56 -6.66
C LYS A 142 19.43 -22.10 -6.84
N ILE A 143 18.45 -21.22 -7.04
CA ILE A 143 18.72 -19.78 -7.24
C ILE A 143 19.29 -19.15 -5.98
N TYR A 144 18.80 -19.54 -4.80
CA TYR A 144 19.39 -19.08 -3.55
C TYR A 144 20.86 -19.51 -3.42
N GLU A 145 21.18 -20.78 -3.70
CA GLU A 145 22.56 -21.27 -3.70
C GLU A 145 23.44 -20.57 -4.74
N ALA A 146 22.91 -20.34 -5.95
CA ALA A 146 23.62 -19.67 -7.03
C ALA A 146 23.97 -18.22 -6.65
N ILE A 147 23.02 -17.49 -6.03
CA ILE A 147 23.26 -16.13 -5.52
C ILE A 147 24.36 -16.12 -4.46
N VAL A 148 24.36 -17.11 -3.54
CA VAL A 148 25.40 -17.22 -2.50
C VAL A 148 26.78 -17.54 -3.11
N LYS A 149 26.83 -18.34 -4.17
CA LYS A 149 28.06 -18.71 -4.88
C LYS A 149 28.52 -17.65 -5.90
N GLY A 150 27.68 -16.68 -6.22
CA GLY A 150 27.96 -15.68 -7.26
C GLY A 150 27.85 -16.21 -8.69
N GLU A 151 27.12 -17.32 -8.89
CA GLU A 151 26.92 -17.96 -10.20
C GLU A 151 25.58 -17.53 -10.81
N ALA A 152 25.53 -17.36 -12.13
CA ALA A 152 24.31 -17.06 -12.86
C ALA A 152 23.67 -18.37 -13.36
N ALA A 153 22.93 -19.05 -12.51
CA ALA A 153 22.17 -20.25 -12.90
C ALA A 153 20.66 -20.00 -12.77
N MET A 154 19.96 -20.05 -13.91
CA MET A 154 18.50 -20.02 -13.97
C MET A 154 18.03 -21.14 -14.89
N GLU A 155 17.65 -22.26 -14.29
CA GLU A 155 16.93 -23.34 -14.97
C GLU A 155 15.49 -23.33 -14.43
N PRO A 156 14.53 -22.76 -15.17
CA PRO A 156 13.15 -22.69 -14.72
C PRO A 156 12.51 -24.08 -14.77
N GLY A 157 11.92 -24.52 -13.65
CA GLY A 157 11.09 -25.71 -13.59
C GLY A 157 9.63 -25.43 -13.95
N VAL A 158 8.79 -26.45 -13.73
CA VAL A 158 7.34 -26.32 -13.84
C VAL A 158 6.79 -25.85 -12.48
N PRO A 159 5.99 -24.77 -12.43
CA PRO A 159 5.30 -24.32 -11.22
C PRO A 159 4.47 -25.42 -10.54
N GLU A 160 4.52 -25.50 -9.21
CA GLU A 160 3.72 -26.49 -8.48
C GLU A 160 2.22 -26.18 -8.58
N SER A 161 1.82 -24.91 -8.69
CA SER A 161 0.43 -24.54 -8.95
C SER A 161 -0.14 -25.16 -10.23
N PHE A 162 0.69 -25.34 -11.25
CA PHE A 162 0.28 -26.00 -12.49
C PHE A 162 0.11 -27.51 -12.29
N ASN A 163 0.98 -28.14 -11.49
CA ASN A 163 0.80 -29.54 -11.11
C ASN A 163 -0.49 -29.76 -10.31
N VAL A 164 -0.79 -28.87 -9.36
CA VAL A 164 -2.06 -28.89 -8.60
C VAL A 164 -3.25 -28.81 -9.54
N LEU A 165 -3.24 -27.89 -10.51
CA LEU A 165 -4.29 -27.76 -11.52
C LEU A 165 -4.52 -29.05 -12.31
N ILE A 166 -3.44 -29.72 -12.77
CA ILE A 166 -3.56 -31.00 -13.49
C ILE A 166 -4.24 -32.06 -12.60
N ARG A 167 -3.85 -32.14 -11.32
CA ARG A 167 -4.43 -33.11 -10.37
C ARG A 167 -5.90 -32.81 -10.08
N GLU A 168 -6.28 -31.54 -9.99
CA GLU A 168 -7.68 -31.14 -9.84
C GLU A 168 -8.51 -31.54 -11.07
N LEU A 169 -8.00 -31.34 -12.30
CA LEU A 169 -8.70 -31.76 -13.51
C LEU A 169 -8.83 -33.30 -13.60
N GLN A 170 -7.76 -34.03 -13.26
CA GLN A 170 -7.79 -35.50 -13.22
C GLN A 170 -8.79 -36.03 -12.17
N SER A 171 -8.97 -35.32 -11.05
CA SER A 171 -9.97 -35.68 -10.03
C SER A 171 -11.42 -35.62 -10.55
N LEU A 172 -11.66 -34.84 -11.61
CA LEU A 172 -12.95 -34.73 -12.31
C LEU A 172 -13.13 -35.79 -13.41
N CYS A 173 -12.27 -36.82 -13.44
CA CYS A 173 -12.23 -37.84 -14.49
C CYS A 173 -11.87 -37.30 -15.88
N LEU A 174 -11.15 -36.18 -15.95
CA LEU A 174 -10.59 -35.67 -17.21
C LEU A 174 -9.19 -36.24 -17.45
N ASP A 175 -8.97 -36.83 -18.62
CA ASP A 175 -7.66 -37.34 -19.04
C ASP A 175 -6.78 -36.19 -19.55
N VAL A 176 -5.93 -35.66 -18.66
CA VAL A 176 -4.98 -34.58 -18.94
C VAL A 176 -3.56 -35.11 -18.76
N GLU A 177 -2.76 -35.06 -19.81
CA GLU A 177 -1.38 -35.53 -19.84
C GLU A 177 -0.47 -34.51 -20.53
N LEU A 178 0.77 -34.40 -20.07
CA LEU A 178 1.80 -33.57 -20.70
C LEU A 178 2.46 -34.35 -21.83
N ILE A 179 2.20 -33.93 -23.06
CA ILE A 179 2.72 -34.57 -24.27
C ILE A 179 4.03 -33.88 -24.67
N LYS A 180 5.08 -34.65 -24.95
CA LYS A 180 6.30 -34.11 -25.56
C LYS A 180 6.04 -33.77 -27.03
N ALA A 181 6.51 -32.61 -27.47
CA ALA A 181 6.37 -32.19 -28.86
C ALA A 181 6.92 -33.25 -29.82
N GLY A 182 6.04 -33.89 -30.60
CA GLY A 182 6.39 -34.95 -31.57
C GLY A 182 5.81 -36.33 -31.26
N GLU A 183 5.36 -36.60 -30.03
CA GLU A 183 4.66 -37.85 -29.69
C GLU A 183 3.16 -37.70 -29.94
N LYS A 184 2.62 -38.40 -30.95
CA LYS A 184 1.16 -38.52 -31.10
C LYS A 184 0.65 -39.49 -30.05
N LYS A 185 -0.31 -39.05 -29.23
CA LYS A 185 -1.08 -39.93 -28.34
C LYS A 185 -1.70 -41.04 -29.22
N PRO A 186 -1.48 -42.34 -28.96
CA PRO A 186 -2.25 -43.37 -29.63
C PRO A 186 -3.71 -43.11 -29.29
N VAL A 187 -4.53 -42.83 -30.31
CA VAL A 187 -5.97 -42.66 -30.13
C VAL A 187 -6.46 -43.97 -29.51
N ALA A 188 -7.01 -43.88 -28.29
CA ALA A 188 -7.57 -45.02 -27.59
C ALA A 188 -8.50 -45.75 -28.57
N ALA A 189 -8.19 -47.01 -28.86
CA ALA A 189 -9.04 -47.85 -29.68
C ALA A 189 -10.46 -47.77 -29.11
N THR A 190 -11.41 -47.36 -29.95
CA THR A 190 -12.84 -47.44 -29.67
C THR A 190 -13.12 -48.82 -29.12
N VAL A 191 -13.39 -48.90 -27.83
CA VAL A 191 -13.79 -50.15 -27.18
C VAL A 191 -15.10 -50.54 -27.84
N ALA A 192 -15.06 -51.62 -28.62
CA ALA A 192 -16.24 -52.23 -29.18
C ALA A 192 -17.20 -52.54 -28.02
N ALA A 193 -18.44 -52.08 -28.16
CA ALA A 193 -19.51 -52.44 -27.26
C ALA A 193 -19.75 -53.96 -27.36
N ASP A 194 -19.69 -54.63 -26.21
CA ASP A 194 -20.42 -55.85 -25.86
C ASP A 194 -20.79 -55.76 -24.37
#